data_AF-A0A368PXU5-F1
#
_entry.id   AF-A0A368PXU5-F1
#
_cell.length_a   1.000
_cell.length_b   1.000
_cell.length_c   1.000
_cell.angle_alpha   90.00
_cell.angle_beta   90.00
_cell.angle_gamma   90.00
#
_symmetry.space_group_name_H-M   'P 1'
#
loop_
_entity.id
_entity.type
_entity.pdbx_description
1 polymer ?
#
loop_
_entity_poly.entity_id
_entity_poly.type
_entity_poly.pdbx_seq_one_letter_code
_entity_poly.pdbx_strand_id
1 'polypeptide(L)'
;MPPEQLLPRAASAGGGDRAEAGEVVMVRRSAVVPCVTCGLCGRILRDATTVSECLHSFCRKCVFKKFKDEDTTFCPTCSTDLGCDPLEKLRTDHSLLCLRLMLFPVKRRKVEEISLLHPASVSLPFHLPQIHGVGQSGKKTDAFFMGESMNGEAEAEAAESLGMELTASPMKSSMCSRSTPAEEVGTFIVTVEKERRARAATEPTLSSEVQIAVEGSAALPPAASQRETHEVEVENTARTLEEVEFYIGRNQSLQSENARLREELEKERAEKTVAVETRRILEAERLQRESDVTQSTARMLEMIQACTGQNQALGVTNARLREELETEKVAAFDRARILEGRLQTESEIRQKMEAVQGLVDSLIAAQRLLIQDYQALKSEISEKNEEHATLLYDINVLETEKTCLEYQVDYLTKSLAERTARISERFDTYLRRSQASEAENARLREELDNERAKRAFDRTRALEARLRRESEIAQSIEAALSQLNKGLPGS
;
A
#
# COMPACT_ATOMS: atom_id res chain seq x y z
N MET A 1 -21.82 24.11 -47.69
CA MET A 1 -20.37 23.94 -47.50
C MET A 1 -20.00 24.07 -46.02
N PRO A 2 -20.07 22.99 -45.24
CA PRO A 2 -19.08 22.74 -44.18
C PRO A 2 -17.80 22.16 -44.83
N PRO A 3 -16.62 22.28 -44.19
CA PRO A 3 -15.37 21.72 -44.72
C PRO A 3 -15.22 20.22 -44.44
N GLU A 4 -14.60 19.49 -45.36
CA GLU A 4 -14.16 18.11 -45.17
C GLU A 4 -12.93 18.03 -44.26
N GLN A 5 -12.85 17.02 -43.38
CA GLN A 5 -11.57 16.54 -42.83
C GLN A 5 -11.52 15.00 -42.72
N LEU A 6 -11.08 14.39 -43.82
CA LEU A 6 -10.10 13.29 -43.88
C LEU A 6 -10.22 12.14 -42.84
N LEU A 7 -10.77 11.00 -43.29
CA LEU A 7 -10.53 9.68 -42.67
C LEU A 7 -9.28 9.01 -43.28
N PRO A 8 -8.28 8.58 -42.50
CA PRO A 8 -7.22 7.68 -42.96
C PRO A 8 -7.75 6.26 -43.19
N ARG A 9 -7.25 5.55 -44.21
CA ARG A 9 -7.65 4.17 -44.54
C ARG A 9 -6.45 3.26 -44.82
N ALA A 10 -6.08 2.43 -43.84
CA ALA A 10 -5.14 1.31 -43.95
C ALA A 10 -5.25 0.45 -42.66
N ALA A 11 -4.96 -0.85 -42.63
CA ALA A 11 -4.94 -1.89 -43.67
C ALA A 11 -5.08 -3.27 -42.98
N SER A 12 -5.49 -4.32 -43.69
CA SER A 12 -5.75 -5.65 -43.11
C SER A 12 -4.54 -6.59 -43.12
N ALA A 13 -4.21 -7.23 -42.00
CA ALA A 13 -3.32 -8.40 -41.97
C ALA A 13 -3.50 -9.25 -40.69
N GLY A 14 -3.49 -10.59 -40.84
CA GLY A 14 -3.06 -11.57 -39.83
C GLY A 14 -3.90 -11.75 -38.56
N GLY A 15 -4.55 -12.93 -38.42
CA GLY A 15 -5.13 -13.37 -37.14
C GLY A 15 -4.15 -14.21 -36.29
N GLY A 16 -4.44 -14.33 -35.00
CA GLY A 16 -3.74 -15.21 -34.06
C GLY A 16 -4.11 -14.88 -32.61
N ASP A 17 -4.54 -15.88 -31.84
CA ASP A 17 -5.09 -15.69 -30.49
C ASP A 17 -4.10 -15.04 -29.51
N ARG A 18 -4.46 -13.86 -29.01
CA ARG A 18 -3.82 -13.21 -27.86
C ARG A 18 -4.87 -12.50 -27.01
N ALA A 19 -4.66 -12.53 -25.69
CA ALA A 19 -5.54 -11.89 -24.73
C ALA A 19 -5.66 -10.38 -24.99
N GLU A 20 -6.87 -9.84 -24.80
CA GLU A 20 -7.24 -8.47 -25.11
C GLU A 20 -6.60 -7.47 -24.14
N ALA A 21 -5.34 -7.11 -24.41
CA ALA A 21 -4.65 -6.01 -23.76
C ALA A 21 -5.25 -4.67 -24.23
N GLY A 22 -6.33 -4.25 -23.56
CA GLY A 22 -7.16 -3.10 -23.96
C GLY A 22 -6.35 -1.83 -24.27
N GLU A 23 -6.57 -1.28 -25.47
CA GLU A 23 -5.82 -0.13 -25.99
C GLU A 23 -6.11 1.14 -25.18
N VAL A 24 -5.10 1.65 -24.46
CA VAL A 24 -5.26 2.81 -23.57
C VAL A 24 -5.18 4.12 -24.35
N VAL A 25 -6.31 4.52 -24.96
CA VAL A 25 -6.42 5.78 -25.70
C VAL A 25 -6.41 6.99 -24.76
N MET A 26 -5.35 7.80 -24.83
CA MET A 26 -5.22 9.03 -24.04
C MET A 26 -5.98 10.21 -24.66
N VAL A 27 -7.16 10.54 -24.13
CA VAL A 27 -7.96 11.70 -24.57
C VAL A 27 -7.76 12.92 -23.66
N ARG A 28 -7.62 14.12 -24.24
CA ARG A 28 -7.55 15.38 -23.46
C ARG A 28 -8.87 15.63 -22.72
N ARG A 29 -8.80 15.78 -21.40
CA ARG A 29 -9.96 16.05 -20.51
C ARG A 29 -10.86 17.19 -20.99
N SER A 30 -10.30 18.23 -21.60
CA SER A 30 -11.04 19.37 -22.15
C SER A 30 -11.95 19.02 -23.34
N ALA A 31 -11.64 17.98 -24.11
CA ALA A 31 -12.51 17.48 -25.19
C ALA A 31 -13.67 16.64 -24.64
N VAL A 32 -13.48 15.96 -23.50
CA VAL A 32 -14.45 15.04 -22.89
C VAL A 32 -15.44 15.76 -21.97
N VAL A 33 -15.01 16.81 -21.27
CA VAL A 33 -15.86 17.57 -20.31
C VAL A 33 -17.17 18.07 -20.92
N PRO A 34 -17.22 18.67 -22.13
CA PRO A 34 -18.48 19.14 -22.73
C PRO A 34 -19.51 18.02 -22.89
N CYS A 35 -19.09 16.85 -23.36
CA CYS A 35 -19.94 15.68 -23.60
C CYS A 35 -20.63 15.11 -22.35
N VAL A 36 -20.14 15.46 -21.15
CA VAL A 36 -20.73 15.03 -19.86
C VAL A 36 -21.17 16.21 -18.98
N THR A 37 -21.38 17.39 -19.56
CA THR A 37 -21.75 18.62 -18.82
C THR A 37 -23.23 18.96 -19.02
N CYS A 38 -23.90 19.31 -17.92
CA CYS A 38 -25.30 19.71 -17.92
C CYS A 38 -25.48 21.13 -18.48
N GLY A 39 -26.18 21.25 -19.62
CA GLY A 39 -26.49 22.55 -20.25
C GLY A 39 -27.22 23.54 -19.34
N LEU A 40 -27.98 23.05 -18.34
CA LEU A 40 -28.73 23.87 -17.39
C LEU A 40 -27.90 24.41 -16.20
N CYS A 41 -26.70 23.89 -15.92
CA CYS A 41 -25.90 24.41 -14.79
C CYS A 41 -24.37 24.35 -14.93
N GLY A 42 -23.85 24.14 -16.15
CA GLY A 42 -22.41 24.24 -16.46
C GLY A 42 -21.51 23.25 -15.72
N ARG A 43 -22.09 22.21 -15.10
CA ARG A 43 -21.38 21.23 -14.27
C ARG A 43 -21.60 19.81 -14.78
N ILE A 44 -20.63 18.95 -14.52
CA ILE A 44 -20.66 17.53 -14.90
C ILE A 44 -21.95 16.86 -14.37
N LEU A 45 -22.63 16.11 -15.24
CA LEU A 45 -23.98 15.56 -15.04
C LEU A 45 -24.13 14.77 -13.71
N ARG A 46 -25.04 15.22 -12.84
CA ARG A 46 -25.44 14.50 -11.64
C ARG A 46 -26.81 13.88 -11.86
N ASP A 47 -26.86 12.55 -11.77
CA ASP A 47 -28.04 11.73 -12.07
C ASP A 47 -28.53 12.07 -13.49
N ALA A 48 -27.72 11.68 -14.49
CA ALA A 48 -27.94 12.03 -15.89
C ALA A 48 -29.36 11.61 -16.30
N THR A 49 -30.09 12.55 -16.88
CA THR A 49 -31.48 12.39 -17.30
C THR A 49 -31.60 12.97 -18.71
N THR A 50 -32.00 12.12 -19.65
CA THR A 50 -31.98 12.41 -21.08
C THR A 50 -33.41 12.55 -21.59
N VAL A 51 -33.64 13.56 -22.44
CA VAL A 51 -34.93 13.78 -23.11
C VAL A 51 -35.05 12.82 -24.29
N SER A 52 -36.06 11.97 -24.30
CA SER A 52 -36.19 10.87 -25.27
C SER A 52 -36.27 11.34 -26.72
N GLU A 53 -36.94 12.47 -26.97
CA GLU A 53 -37.23 12.98 -28.33
C GLU A 53 -36.03 13.66 -29.02
N CYS A 54 -35.04 14.13 -28.25
CA CYS A 54 -33.93 14.95 -28.79
C CYS A 54 -32.55 14.63 -28.18
N LEU A 55 -32.46 13.60 -27.33
CA LEU A 55 -31.24 13.08 -26.68
C LEU A 55 -30.40 14.09 -25.87
N HIS A 56 -30.94 15.28 -25.58
CA HIS A 56 -30.27 16.25 -24.72
C HIS A 56 -30.29 15.80 -23.26
N SER A 57 -29.12 15.87 -22.62
CA SER A 57 -28.85 15.28 -21.30
C SER A 57 -28.63 16.33 -20.23
N PHE A 58 -29.30 16.17 -19.08
CA PHE A 58 -29.30 17.12 -17.98
C PHE A 58 -29.10 16.41 -16.62
N CYS A 59 -28.77 17.16 -15.57
CA CYS A 59 -28.89 16.63 -14.21
C CYS A 59 -30.38 16.46 -13.86
N ARG A 60 -30.80 15.33 -13.26
CA ARG A 60 -32.21 15.09 -12.88
C ARG A 60 -32.83 16.27 -12.16
N LYS A 61 -32.15 16.77 -11.11
CA LYS A 61 -32.60 17.92 -10.31
C LYS A 61 -32.67 19.25 -11.09
N CYS A 62 -31.94 19.40 -12.19
CA CYS A 62 -31.98 20.60 -13.01
C CYS A 62 -33.16 20.57 -13.99
N VAL A 63 -33.37 19.46 -14.70
CA VAL A 63 -34.46 19.37 -15.70
C VAL A 63 -35.84 19.26 -15.04
N PHE A 64 -35.98 18.48 -13.95
CA PHE A 64 -37.23 18.46 -13.16
C PHE A 64 -37.55 19.84 -12.57
N LYS A 65 -36.54 20.62 -12.14
CA LYS A 65 -36.76 21.99 -11.68
C LYS A 65 -37.16 22.91 -12.85
N LYS A 66 -36.49 22.83 -13.99
CA LYS A 66 -36.75 23.68 -15.16
C LYS A 66 -38.19 23.53 -15.69
N PHE A 67 -38.72 22.31 -15.73
CA PHE A 67 -40.10 22.07 -16.14
C PHE A 67 -41.12 22.43 -15.06
N LYS A 68 -40.80 22.28 -13.76
CA LYS A 68 -41.74 22.55 -12.65
C LYS A 68 -41.79 24.03 -12.20
N ASP A 69 -40.72 24.79 -12.38
CA ASP A 69 -40.63 26.18 -11.95
C ASP A 69 -41.01 27.17 -13.08
N GLU A 70 -41.06 26.72 -14.33
CA GLU A 70 -41.29 27.58 -15.52
C GLU A 70 -42.36 27.05 -16.49
N ASP A 71 -43.04 25.93 -16.16
CA ASP A 71 -44.11 25.30 -16.95
C ASP A 71 -43.82 25.15 -18.46
N THR A 72 -42.57 24.83 -18.79
CA THR A 72 -42.07 24.76 -20.17
C THR A 72 -42.26 23.36 -20.79
N THR A 73 -42.98 23.26 -21.92
CA THR A 73 -43.11 22.00 -22.68
C THR A 73 -41.94 21.74 -23.64
N PHE A 74 -41.01 22.68 -23.78
CA PHE A 74 -39.92 22.63 -24.77
C PHE A 74 -38.57 22.24 -24.16
N CYS A 75 -37.76 21.47 -24.90
CA CYS A 75 -36.42 21.09 -24.48
C CYS A 75 -35.52 22.32 -24.21
N PRO A 76 -34.91 22.49 -23.02
CA PRO A 76 -34.12 23.67 -22.66
C PRO A 76 -32.78 23.89 -23.39
N THR A 77 -32.55 23.25 -24.54
CA THR A 77 -31.31 23.41 -25.34
C THR A 77 -31.57 23.47 -26.84
N CYS A 78 -32.57 22.74 -27.35
CA CYS A 78 -32.93 22.73 -28.78
C CYS A 78 -34.38 23.15 -29.07
N SER A 79 -35.17 23.49 -28.05
CA SER A 79 -36.57 23.90 -28.15
C SER A 79 -37.51 22.92 -28.87
N THR A 80 -37.15 21.64 -28.97
CA THR A 80 -38.06 20.56 -29.39
C THR A 80 -39.23 20.49 -28.43
N ASP A 81 -40.47 20.48 -28.95
CA ASP A 81 -41.68 20.28 -28.15
C ASP A 81 -41.73 18.84 -27.61
N LEU A 82 -42.09 18.70 -26.33
CA LEU A 82 -42.20 17.42 -25.63
C LEU A 82 -43.67 17.06 -25.32
N GLY A 83 -44.61 17.95 -25.65
CA GLY A 83 -46.05 17.78 -25.44
C GLY A 83 -46.52 18.15 -24.03
N CYS A 84 -47.74 17.71 -23.70
CA CYS A 84 -48.47 18.16 -22.50
C CYS A 84 -47.88 17.69 -21.15
N ASP A 85 -47.05 16.64 -21.14
CA ASP A 85 -46.23 16.28 -19.97
C ASP A 85 -44.77 16.03 -20.41
N PRO A 86 -43.86 17.00 -20.20
CA PRO A 86 -42.45 16.85 -20.55
C PRO A 86 -41.69 15.90 -19.59
N LEU A 87 -42.28 15.50 -18.45
CA LEU A 87 -41.64 14.61 -17.48
C LEU A 87 -41.72 13.14 -17.88
N GLU A 88 -42.80 12.68 -18.54
CA GLU A 88 -42.89 11.31 -19.09
C GLU A 88 -41.80 11.02 -20.14
N LYS A 89 -41.37 12.07 -20.84
CA LYS A 89 -40.33 12.01 -21.88
C LYS A 89 -38.90 11.91 -21.32
N LEU A 90 -38.72 12.06 -20.01
CA LEU A 90 -37.41 11.95 -19.35
C LEU A 90 -37.06 10.51 -19.00
N ARG A 91 -35.82 10.10 -19.30
CA ARG A 91 -35.27 8.78 -18.94
C ARG A 91 -33.95 8.94 -18.19
N THR A 92 -33.71 8.12 -17.18
CA THR A 92 -32.43 8.11 -16.46
C THR A 92 -31.36 7.47 -17.33
N ASP A 93 -30.27 8.17 -17.57
CA ASP A 93 -29.19 7.76 -18.45
C ASP A 93 -28.07 7.10 -17.65
N HIS A 94 -28.23 5.79 -17.44
CA HIS A 94 -27.27 4.97 -16.72
C HIS A 94 -25.92 4.87 -17.46
N SER A 95 -25.92 4.99 -18.79
CA SER A 95 -24.73 4.94 -19.63
C SER A 95 -23.86 6.19 -19.45
N LEU A 96 -24.44 7.39 -19.55
CA LEU A 96 -23.72 8.64 -19.27
C LEU A 96 -23.30 8.75 -17.80
N LEU A 97 -24.10 8.21 -16.87
CA LEU A 97 -23.71 8.15 -15.46
C LEU A 97 -22.51 7.21 -15.24
N CYS A 98 -22.46 6.06 -15.91
CA CYS A 98 -21.33 5.13 -15.88
C CYS A 98 -20.07 5.75 -16.51
N LEU A 99 -20.17 6.28 -17.73
CA LEU A 99 -19.07 6.97 -18.43
C LEU A 99 -18.51 8.12 -17.59
N ARG A 100 -19.37 8.91 -16.94
CA ARG A 100 -18.93 9.93 -15.98
C ARG A 100 -18.11 9.33 -14.85
N LEU A 101 -18.53 8.23 -14.23
CA LEU A 101 -17.80 7.63 -13.10
C LEU A 101 -16.43 7.10 -13.53
N MET A 102 -16.32 6.54 -14.74
CA MET A 102 -15.05 6.07 -15.31
C MET A 102 -14.09 7.22 -15.69
N LEU A 103 -14.61 8.28 -16.33
CA LEU A 103 -13.80 9.40 -16.86
C LEU A 103 -13.54 10.50 -15.82
N PHE A 104 -14.39 10.59 -14.80
CA PHE A 104 -14.35 11.57 -13.71
C PHE A 104 -14.52 10.87 -12.35
N PRO A 105 -13.65 9.90 -12.02
CA PRO A 105 -13.68 9.24 -10.71
C PRO A 105 -13.57 10.29 -9.62
N VAL A 106 -14.46 10.21 -8.64
CA VAL A 106 -14.45 11.14 -7.51
C VAL A 106 -13.16 10.91 -6.74
N LYS A 107 -12.27 11.92 -6.74
CA LYS A 107 -11.13 11.96 -5.82
C LYS A 107 -11.66 12.01 -4.39
N ARG A 108 -11.96 10.84 -3.81
CA ARG A 108 -12.18 10.69 -2.38
C ARG A 108 -10.93 11.25 -1.71
N ARG A 109 -11.08 12.34 -0.95
CA ARG A 109 -10.08 12.68 0.08
C ARG A 109 -9.98 11.45 0.99
N LYS A 110 -8.79 11.13 1.48
CA LYS A 110 -8.58 9.96 2.32
C LYS A 110 -9.30 10.16 3.65
N VAL A 111 -10.54 9.69 3.69
CA VAL A 111 -11.43 9.57 4.84
C VAL A 111 -11.84 8.12 4.80
N GLU A 112 -11.44 7.38 5.82
CA GLU A 112 -11.91 6.03 6.05
C GLU A 112 -13.35 6.13 6.56
N GLU A 113 -14.31 5.57 5.81
CA GLU A 113 -15.42 4.81 6.39
C GLU A 113 -16.34 4.15 5.34
N ILE A 114 -16.97 3.05 5.78
CA ILE A 114 -18.28 2.52 5.40
C ILE A 114 -18.61 2.49 3.89
N SER A 115 -18.41 1.30 3.30
CA SER A 115 -19.13 0.88 2.09
C SER A 115 -20.51 0.36 2.46
N LEU A 116 -21.58 1.09 2.08
CA LEU A 116 -22.96 0.61 2.17
C LEU A 116 -23.55 0.34 0.78
N LEU A 117 -24.30 -0.76 0.71
CA LEU A 117 -25.16 -1.24 -0.38
C LEU A 117 -24.46 -1.78 -1.65
N HIS A 118 -24.62 -3.10 -1.84
CA HIS A 118 -24.55 -3.77 -3.14
C HIS A 118 -25.71 -3.33 -4.06
N PRO A 119 -25.54 -3.47 -5.38
CA PRO A 119 -26.55 -4.07 -6.24
C PRO A 119 -26.02 -5.37 -6.89
N ALA A 120 -26.91 -6.32 -7.16
CA ALA A 120 -26.55 -7.64 -7.68
C ALA A 120 -26.37 -7.68 -9.20
N SER A 121 -25.39 -8.46 -9.65
CA SER A 121 -25.34 -9.10 -10.98
C SER A 121 -24.75 -10.49 -10.73
N VAL A 122 -25.54 -11.57 -10.82
CA VAL A 122 -25.98 -12.22 -12.08
C VAL A 122 -24.79 -12.67 -12.91
N SER A 123 -24.33 -13.88 -12.63
CA SER A 123 -23.42 -14.67 -13.48
C SER A 123 -23.94 -16.09 -13.55
N LEU A 124 -24.40 -16.54 -14.72
CA LEU A 124 -24.69 -17.97 -14.95
C LEU A 124 -23.38 -18.73 -15.20
N PRO A 125 -23.20 -19.92 -14.61
CA PRO A 125 -22.40 -20.98 -15.19
C PRO A 125 -23.32 -21.93 -15.97
N PHE A 126 -23.25 -21.89 -17.31
CA PHE A 126 -23.98 -22.85 -18.14
C PHE A 126 -23.14 -24.13 -18.31
N HIS A 127 -23.40 -25.15 -17.48
CA HIS A 127 -22.90 -26.51 -17.72
C HIS A 127 -23.92 -27.57 -17.33
N LEU A 128 -24.15 -28.49 -18.26
CA LEU A 128 -24.94 -29.72 -18.21
C LEU A 128 -24.17 -30.71 -19.12
N PRO A 129 -24.13 -32.04 -18.90
CA PRO A 129 -24.99 -32.91 -18.06
C PRO A 129 -24.18 -33.60 -16.92
N GLN A 130 -24.60 -34.66 -16.19
CA GLN A 130 -25.67 -35.65 -16.42
C GLN A 130 -26.07 -36.42 -15.13
N ILE A 131 -27.38 -36.51 -14.85
CA ILE A 131 -28.20 -37.64 -14.28
C ILE A 131 -27.71 -38.42 -13.02
N HIS A 132 -28.70 -38.87 -12.23
CA HIS A 132 -28.65 -39.66 -10.96
C HIS A 132 -28.40 -38.85 -9.69
N GLY A 133 -29.11 -39.04 -8.55
CA GLY A 133 -30.35 -39.81 -8.34
C GLY A 133 -30.46 -40.42 -6.93
N VAL A 134 -31.52 -40.09 -6.16
CA VAL A 134 -31.81 -40.58 -4.78
C VAL A 134 -30.81 -40.03 -3.73
N GLY A 135 -31.15 -39.75 -2.45
CA GLY A 135 -32.40 -39.93 -1.70
C GLY A 135 -32.48 -39.05 -0.42
N GLN A 136 -33.33 -39.45 0.53
CA GLN A 136 -33.77 -38.64 1.69
C GLN A 136 -33.10 -39.02 3.04
N SER A 137 -33.33 -38.20 4.08
CA SER A 137 -33.07 -38.45 5.52
C SER A 137 -31.59 -38.49 5.96
N GLY A 138 -31.15 -37.88 7.07
CA GLY A 138 -31.85 -37.25 8.20
C GLY A 138 -31.43 -37.88 9.54
N LYS A 139 -31.59 -37.14 10.66
CA LYS A 139 -31.14 -37.44 12.06
C LYS A 139 -29.64 -37.15 12.28
N LYS A 140 -29.20 -36.42 13.33
CA LYS A 140 -29.34 -36.54 14.80
C LYS A 140 -28.56 -37.72 15.42
N THR A 141 -27.51 -37.40 16.20
CA THR A 141 -27.22 -37.94 17.55
C THR A 141 -26.12 -37.10 18.23
N ASP A 142 -26.22 -36.92 19.54
CA ASP A 142 -25.25 -36.22 20.40
C ASP A 142 -24.33 -37.20 21.18
N ALA A 143 -23.06 -36.81 21.40
CA ALA A 143 -22.16 -37.18 22.51
C ALA A 143 -20.86 -36.38 22.32
N PHE A 144 -20.31 -35.57 23.22
CA PHE A 144 -20.18 -35.60 24.69
C PHE A 144 -19.15 -36.61 25.22
N PHE A 145 -17.92 -36.13 25.48
CA PHE A 145 -17.16 -36.44 26.70
C PHE A 145 -16.03 -35.40 26.92
N MET A 146 -15.61 -35.21 28.18
CA MET A 146 -14.50 -34.31 28.59
C MET A 146 -13.23 -35.12 28.94
N GLY A 147 -12.07 -34.47 28.91
CA GLY A 147 -10.78 -35.01 29.38
C GLY A 147 -9.69 -33.93 29.39
N GLU A 148 -8.75 -33.98 30.36
CA GLU A 148 -7.93 -32.82 30.77
C GLU A 148 -6.39 -33.00 30.61
N SER A 149 -5.71 -31.86 30.46
CA SER A 149 -4.40 -31.48 31.06
C SER A 149 -3.08 -32.28 30.86
N MET A 150 -2.17 -31.64 30.10
CA MET A 150 -0.79 -31.18 30.47
C MET A 150 0.44 -32.13 30.67
N ASN A 151 1.61 -31.57 30.26
CA ASN A 151 3.02 -31.73 30.73
C ASN A 151 4.05 -32.51 29.87
N GLY A 152 5.32 -32.04 29.92
CA GLY A 152 6.53 -32.52 29.20
C GLY A 152 6.78 -31.77 27.87
N GLU A 153 7.85 -31.00 27.58
CA GLU A 153 9.22 -30.75 28.13
C GLU A 153 10.34 -31.79 27.86
N ALA A 154 11.58 -31.27 27.71
CA ALA A 154 12.86 -31.88 27.26
C ALA A 154 12.94 -32.24 25.74
N GLU A 155 13.92 -31.83 24.92
CA GLU A 155 15.43 -31.85 24.96
C GLU A 155 16.05 -33.18 24.48
N ALA A 156 17.20 -33.26 23.76
CA ALA A 156 18.11 -32.23 23.20
C ALA A 156 19.02 -32.79 22.05
N GLU A 157 19.78 -31.88 21.42
CA GLU A 157 21.08 -31.96 20.69
C GLU A 157 21.62 -33.24 19.99
N ALA A 158 22.28 -32.99 18.84
CA ALA A 158 23.57 -33.58 18.45
C ALA A 158 24.34 -32.60 17.53
N ALA A 159 25.68 -32.53 17.58
CA ALA A 159 26.47 -31.53 16.86
C ALA A 159 27.90 -31.98 16.49
N GLU A 160 28.40 -31.54 15.32
CA GLU A 160 29.82 -31.34 14.93
C GLU A 160 29.83 -30.40 13.68
N SER A 161 30.65 -29.34 13.52
CA SER A 161 32.13 -29.20 13.50
C SER A 161 32.79 -29.93 12.30
N LEU A 162 33.69 -29.36 11.47
CA LEU A 162 34.46 -28.09 11.45
C LEU A 162 34.89 -27.77 9.98
N GLY A 163 35.32 -26.52 9.66
CA GLY A 163 36.06 -26.24 8.40
C GLY A 163 36.03 -24.79 7.88
N MET A 164 37.18 -24.25 7.47
CA MET A 164 37.36 -22.90 6.86
C MET A 164 38.09 -23.03 5.50
N GLU A 165 37.80 -22.14 4.53
CA GLU A 165 38.80 -21.33 3.78
C GLU A 165 38.19 -20.56 2.58
N LEU A 166 38.97 -19.61 2.03
CA LEU A 166 38.58 -18.61 1.03
C LEU A 166 38.89 -19.01 -0.44
N THR A 167 38.06 -18.55 -1.39
CA THR A 167 38.48 -18.22 -2.79
C THR A 167 37.62 -17.07 -3.36
N ALA A 168 38.09 -16.37 -4.40
CA ALA A 168 37.41 -15.18 -4.92
C ALA A 168 37.60 -14.93 -6.44
N SER A 169 36.59 -14.29 -7.05
CA SER A 169 36.58 -13.63 -8.38
C SER A 169 36.71 -14.53 -9.63
N PRO A 170 36.16 -14.08 -10.79
CA PRO A 170 36.95 -13.25 -11.71
C PRO A 170 36.27 -11.95 -12.21
N MET A 171 37.03 -11.10 -12.91
CA MET A 171 36.67 -9.71 -13.28
C MET A 171 36.21 -9.50 -14.74
N LYS A 172 35.59 -8.34 -15.03
CA LYS A 172 35.63 -7.50 -16.27
C LYS A 172 34.76 -6.23 -16.05
N SER A 173 34.99 -5.04 -16.63
CA SER A 173 36.11 -4.46 -17.43
C SER A 173 35.87 -2.95 -17.71
N SER A 174 36.87 -2.23 -18.28
CA SER A 174 36.87 -0.79 -18.70
C SER A 174 37.08 0.22 -17.55
N MET A 175 38.09 1.12 -17.51
CA MET A 175 38.67 2.08 -18.49
C MET A 175 37.72 3.24 -18.86
N CYS A 176 38.12 4.53 -18.94
CA CYS A 176 39.38 5.26 -18.67
C CYS A 176 39.07 6.80 -18.68
N SER A 177 39.92 7.81 -18.42
CA SER A 177 41.33 8.06 -17.97
C SER A 177 41.42 9.59 -17.62
N ARG A 178 42.53 10.36 -17.47
CA ARG A 178 44.00 10.23 -17.61
C ARG A 178 44.68 11.45 -16.91
N SER A 179 45.90 11.32 -16.39
CA SER A 179 46.95 12.35 -16.61
C SER A 179 48.38 11.80 -16.44
N THR A 180 49.34 12.47 -17.08
CA THR A 180 50.78 12.17 -17.27
C THR A 180 51.61 13.31 -16.62
N PRO A 181 52.98 13.28 -16.51
CA PRO A 181 53.94 12.52 -17.32
C PRO A 181 55.21 11.95 -16.63
N ALA A 182 55.98 11.21 -17.43
CA ALA A 182 57.45 11.11 -17.36
C ALA A 182 57.97 10.96 -18.81
N GLU A 183 59.20 11.36 -19.10
CA GLU A 183 59.79 11.34 -20.46
C GLU A 183 60.65 10.07 -20.70
N GLU A 184 60.71 9.63 -21.96
CA GLU A 184 61.74 8.72 -22.48
C GLU A 184 63.00 9.55 -22.80
N VAL A 185 64.24 9.05 -23.00
CA VAL A 185 64.78 7.95 -23.82
C VAL A 185 66.20 7.62 -23.27
N GLY A 186 66.77 6.42 -23.31
CA GLY A 186 66.32 5.11 -23.82
C GLY A 186 67.50 4.28 -24.39
N THR A 187 67.32 2.96 -24.54
CA THR A 187 68.18 1.99 -25.29
C THR A 187 69.66 1.78 -24.85
N PHE A 188 70.32 0.64 -25.08
CA PHE A 188 69.97 -0.59 -25.84
C PHE A 188 70.36 -1.90 -25.07
N ILE A 189 69.79 -3.01 -25.55
CA ILE A 189 69.82 -4.40 -25.03
C ILE A 189 71.22 -5.04 -24.95
N VAL A 190 71.41 -5.96 -23.98
CA VAL A 190 72.43 -7.03 -24.02
C VAL A 190 71.79 -8.41 -23.75
N THR A 191 71.86 -9.31 -24.74
CA THR A 191 71.84 -10.79 -24.59
C THR A 191 72.71 -11.35 -25.72
N VAL A 192 73.88 -11.96 -25.46
CA VAL A 192 74.07 -13.36 -25.01
C VAL A 192 73.59 -14.38 -26.06
N GLU A 193 74.53 -15.05 -26.72
CA GLU A 193 74.60 -16.49 -27.08
C GLU A 193 75.90 -16.75 -27.90
N LYS A 194 76.47 -17.96 -28.09
CA LYS A 194 76.54 -19.21 -27.30
C LYS A 194 77.43 -20.23 -28.04
N GLU A 195 78.22 -21.05 -27.30
CA GLU A 195 78.86 -22.30 -27.78
C GLU A 195 79.91 -22.20 -28.93
N ARG A 196 80.73 -23.21 -29.26
CA ARG A 196 81.53 -24.19 -28.46
C ARG A 196 82.63 -24.81 -29.37
N ARG A 197 83.74 -25.27 -28.77
CA ARG A 197 84.58 -26.48 -29.06
C ARG A 197 84.72 -27.03 -30.52
N ALA A 198 85.87 -27.57 -30.96
CA ALA A 198 87.22 -27.74 -30.40
C ALA A 198 88.14 -28.47 -31.43
N ARG A 199 89.42 -28.69 -31.05
CA ARG A 199 90.42 -29.64 -31.63
C ARG A 199 91.04 -29.21 -32.98
N ALA A 200 92.31 -29.52 -33.30
CA ALA A 200 93.40 -30.09 -32.47
C ALA A 200 94.80 -29.81 -33.08
N ALA A 201 95.83 -29.98 -32.23
CA ALA A 201 97.22 -30.36 -32.53
C ALA A 201 98.05 -29.58 -33.58
N THR A 202 99.19 -29.02 -33.12
CA THR A 202 100.53 -29.55 -33.44
C THR A 202 101.59 -29.03 -32.43
N GLU A 203 102.39 -29.93 -31.89
CA GLU A 203 103.75 -29.73 -31.35
C GLU A 203 104.73 -30.41 -32.34
N PRO A 204 106.04 -30.05 -32.44
CA PRO A 204 107.05 -30.05 -31.37
C PRO A 204 107.77 -28.68 -31.17
N THR A 205 108.45 -28.34 -30.04
CA THR A 205 109.72 -28.86 -29.42
C THR A 205 110.96 -28.72 -30.35
N LEU A 206 112.20 -28.31 -29.98
CA LEU A 206 113.02 -28.21 -28.73
C LEU A 206 113.74 -26.81 -28.66
N SER A 207 114.41 -26.31 -27.60
CA SER A 207 115.59 -26.79 -26.81
C SER A 207 116.87 -27.01 -27.65
N SER A 208 118.12 -26.78 -27.21
CA SER A 208 118.69 -26.30 -25.92
C SER A 208 120.13 -25.71 -26.12
N GLU A 209 120.94 -25.61 -25.07
CA GLU A 209 122.34 -25.10 -25.02
C GLU A 209 123.43 -26.12 -25.50
N VAL A 210 124.71 -25.82 -25.19
CA VAL A 210 125.89 -26.74 -25.04
C VAL A 210 126.93 -26.87 -26.19
N GLN A 211 127.96 -25.99 -26.11
CA GLN A 211 129.43 -26.27 -26.03
C GLN A 211 130.28 -27.15 -27.01
N ILE A 212 131.46 -26.59 -27.34
CA ILE A 212 132.84 -27.20 -27.39
C ILE A 212 133.31 -27.99 -28.65
N ALA A 213 134.64 -27.97 -28.86
CA ALA A 213 135.53 -28.80 -29.74
C ALA A 213 135.85 -28.29 -31.17
N VAL A 214 137.05 -28.48 -31.78
CA VAL A 214 138.45 -28.72 -31.30
C VAL A 214 139.46 -28.49 -32.47
N GLU A 215 140.72 -28.10 -32.17
CA GLU A 215 141.97 -28.18 -33.01
C GLU A 215 142.11 -27.49 -34.40
N GLY A 216 143.37 -27.33 -34.85
CA GLY A 216 143.78 -26.76 -36.16
C GLY A 216 144.49 -25.39 -36.06
N SER A 217 145.77 -25.24 -35.67
CA SER A 217 147.05 -25.78 -36.19
C SER A 217 147.72 -24.92 -37.29
N ALA A 218 149.05 -24.71 -37.13
CA ALA A 218 150.06 -24.24 -38.10
C ALA A 218 149.98 -22.82 -38.76
N ALA A 219 150.82 -21.88 -38.28
CA ALA A 219 151.70 -20.96 -39.06
C ALA A 219 152.45 -20.00 -38.09
N LEU A 220 153.72 -20.23 -37.74
CA LEU A 220 154.97 -19.84 -38.44
C LEU A 220 155.20 -18.32 -38.66
N PRO A 221 156.25 -17.72 -38.05
CA PRO A 221 156.79 -16.41 -38.43
C PRO A 221 157.91 -16.52 -39.49
N PRO A 222 158.21 -15.42 -40.19
CA PRO A 222 159.61 -14.96 -40.37
C PRO A 222 159.76 -13.49 -39.92
N ALA A 223 160.85 -12.98 -39.31
CA ALA A 223 162.30 -13.27 -39.33
C ALA A 223 163.15 -12.30 -40.19
N ALA A 224 163.66 -11.25 -39.55
CA ALA A 224 164.93 -10.54 -39.83
C ALA A 224 165.34 -9.87 -38.49
N SER A 225 166.46 -10.22 -37.85
CA SER A 225 167.87 -9.88 -38.17
C SER A 225 168.14 -8.37 -38.01
N GLN A 226 169.16 -7.88 -37.29
CA GLN A 226 170.48 -8.43 -36.90
C GLN A 226 170.64 -8.35 -35.34
N ARG A 227 171.51 -9.05 -34.58
CA ARG A 227 172.98 -9.34 -34.64
C ARG A 227 173.85 -8.06 -34.70
N GLU A 228 174.95 -7.89 -33.96
CA GLU A 228 175.66 -8.62 -32.88
C GLU A 228 176.58 -7.54 -32.19
N THR A 229 177.26 -7.63 -31.03
CA THR A 229 177.85 -8.71 -30.20
C THR A 229 178.29 -8.12 -28.81
N HIS A 230 178.56 -8.95 -27.77
CA HIS A 230 179.32 -8.65 -26.50
C HIS A 230 178.66 -7.67 -25.47
N GLU A 231 178.91 -7.67 -24.14
CA GLU A 231 179.75 -8.49 -23.23
C GLU A 231 179.29 -8.41 -21.73
N VAL A 232 179.91 -9.22 -20.84
CA VAL A 232 180.08 -9.04 -19.36
C VAL A 232 178.91 -9.31 -18.35
N GLU A 233 179.20 -10.22 -17.40
CA GLU A 233 178.78 -10.40 -15.98
C GLU A 233 177.33 -10.09 -15.47
N VAL A 234 176.59 -11.14 -15.07
CA VAL A 234 175.76 -11.17 -13.82
C VAL A 234 175.66 -12.61 -13.27
N GLU A 235 175.96 -12.82 -11.98
CA GLU A 235 175.67 -14.07 -11.24
C GLU A 235 174.80 -13.77 -10.01
N ASN A 236 173.47 -13.69 -10.17
CA ASN A 236 172.56 -13.35 -9.06
C ASN A 236 171.08 -13.74 -9.27
N THR A 237 170.80 -14.89 -9.90
CA THR A 237 169.45 -15.28 -10.41
C THR A 237 168.69 -16.28 -9.53
N ALA A 238 169.13 -16.54 -8.29
CA ALA A 238 168.57 -17.61 -7.45
C ALA A 238 167.43 -17.21 -6.50
N ARG A 239 167.19 -15.90 -6.23
CA ARG A 239 166.18 -15.45 -5.24
C ARG A 239 164.81 -15.07 -5.79
N THR A 240 164.69 -14.86 -7.10
CA THR A 240 163.47 -14.27 -7.71
C THR A 240 162.37 -15.28 -8.05
N LEU A 241 162.58 -16.58 -7.79
CA LEU A 241 161.58 -17.62 -8.09
C LEU A 241 160.68 -17.95 -6.88
N GLU A 242 161.21 -18.01 -5.65
CA GLU A 242 160.43 -18.35 -4.45
C GLU A 242 159.32 -17.31 -4.14
N GLU A 243 159.57 -16.02 -4.37
CA GLU A 243 158.53 -14.99 -4.22
C GLU A 243 157.36 -15.16 -5.21
N VAL A 244 157.63 -15.65 -6.42
CA VAL A 244 156.60 -15.84 -7.45
C VAL A 244 155.66 -16.99 -7.09
N GLU A 245 156.20 -18.10 -6.56
CA GLU A 245 155.39 -19.25 -6.14
C GLU A 245 154.46 -18.91 -4.97
N PHE A 246 154.95 -18.14 -3.98
CA PHE A 246 154.11 -17.65 -2.87
C PHE A 246 152.97 -16.74 -3.37
N TYR A 247 153.25 -15.85 -4.32
CA TYR A 247 152.22 -15.01 -4.93
C TYR A 247 151.20 -15.82 -5.73
N ILE A 248 151.62 -16.86 -6.46
CA ILE A 248 150.71 -17.77 -7.19
C ILE A 248 149.77 -18.50 -6.22
N GLY A 249 150.29 -19.11 -5.16
CA GLY A 249 149.48 -19.81 -4.16
C GLY A 249 148.44 -18.90 -3.49
N ARG A 250 148.83 -17.67 -3.12
CA ARG A 250 147.88 -16.69 -2.56
C ARG A 250 146.82 -16.23 -3.58
N ASN A 251 147.20 -16.11 -4.86
CA ASN A 251 146.26 -15.75 -5.92
C ASN A 251 145.24 -16.88 -6.17
N GLN A 252 145.68 -18.14 -6.19
CA GLN A 252 144.79 -19.31 -6.30
C GLN A 252 143.81 -19.42 -5.12
N SER A 253 144.29 -19.20 -3.89
CA SER A 253 143.42 -19.14 -2.70
C SER A 253 142.34 -18.06 -2.86
N LEU A 254 142.74 -16.83 -3.21
CA LEU A 254 141.82 -15.72 -3.45
C LEU A 254 140.86 -15.98 -4.61
N GLN A 255 141.28 -16.70 -5.67
CA GLN A 255 140.39 -17.09 -6.77
C GLN A 255 139.32 -18.10 -6.31
N SER A 256 139.68 -19.09 -5.48
CA SER A 256 138.71 -20.04 -4.92
C SER A 256 137.73 -19.39 -3.94
N GLU A 257 138.18 -18.39 -3.18
CA GLU A 257 137.35 -17.59 -2.27
C GLU A 257 136.42 -16.65 -3.06
N ASN A 258 136.91 -16.01 -4.12
CA ASN A 258 136.08 -15.24 -5.06
C ASN A 258 135.09 -16.10 -5.84
N ALA A 259 135.38 -17.39 -6.08
CA ALA A 259 134.43 -18.32 -6.68
C ALA A 259 133.27 -18.63 -5.70
N ARG A 260 133.59 -18.99 -4.46
CA ARG A 260 132.59 -19.19 -3.39
C ARG A 260 131.73 -17.96 -3.16
N LEU A 261 132.33 -16.78 -3.02
CA LEU A 261 131.58 -15.54 -2.81
C LEU A 261 130.69 -15.15 -4.00
N ARG A 262 131.01 -15.59 -5.23
CA ARG A 262 130.10 -15.46 -6.38
C ARG A 262 128.95 -16.45 -6.32
N GLU A 263 129.22 -17.72 -6.01
CA GLU A 263 128.19 -18.75 -5.85
C GLU A 263 127.21 -18.40 -4.72
N GLU A 264 127.72 -17.94 -3.57
CA GLU A 264 126.91 -17.43 -2.46
C GLU A 264 126.10 -16.19 -2.85
N LEU A 265 126.69 -15.23 -3.58
CA LEU A 265 125.98 -14.05 -4.07
C LEU A 265 124.92 -14.37 -5.14
N GLU A 266 125.17 -15.34 -6.01
CA GLU A 266 124.20 -15.80 -7.02
C GLU A 266 123.08 -16.61 -6.40
N LYS A 267 123.38 -17.45 -5.40
CA LYS A 267 122.38 -18.10 -4.56
C LYS A 267 121.53 -17.08 -3.79
N GLU A 268 122.16 -16.10 -3.13
CA GLU A 268 121.44 -15.04 -2.39
C GLU A 268 120.58 -14.18 -3.34
N ARG A 269 121.04 -13.93 -4.57
CA ARG A 269 120.24 -13.29 -5.63
C ARG A 269 119.06 -14.15 -6.06
N ALA A 270 119.25 -15.46 -6.27
CA ALA A 270 118.18 -16.38 -6.62
C ALA A 270 117.13 -16.47 -5.50
N GLU A 271 117.56 -16.63 -4.25
CA GLU A 271 116.71 -16.60 -3.05
C GLU A 271 115.96 -15.26 -2.93
N LYS A 272 116.61 -14.12 -3.21
CA LYS A 272 115.94 -12.80 -3.28
C LYS A 272 114.91 -12.71 -4.42
N THR A 273 115.17 -13.25 -5.61
CA THR A 273 114.17 -13.26 -6.70
C THR A 273 112.97 -14.14 -6.36
N VAL A 274 113.18 -15.32 -5.78
CA VAL A 274 112.10 -16.19 -5.28
C VAL A 274 111.33 -15.53 -4.14
N ALA A 275 111.99 -14.82 -3.23
CA ALA A 275 111.34 -14.06 -2.15
C ALA A 275 110.50 -12.88 -2.66
N VAL A 276 110.95 -12.21 -3.74
CA VAL A 276 110.17 -11.15 -4.40
C VAL A 276 108.95 -11.72 -5.14
N GLU A 277 109.10 -12.83 -5.86
CA GLU A 277 108.00 -13.41 -6.63
C GLU A 277 106.97 -14.12 -5.73
N THR A 278 107.41 -14.81 -4.68
CA THR A 278 106.48 -15.36 -3.66
C THR A 278 105.75 -14.24 -2.92
N ARG A 279 106.39 -13.09 -2.63
CA ARG A 279 105.69 -11.90 -2.12
C ARG A 279 104.64 -11.39 -3.11
N ARG A 280 104.96 -11.29 -4.41
CA ARG A 280 103.99 -10.87 -5.45
C ARG A 280 102.78 -11.80 -5.54
N ILE A 281 103.02 -13.12 -5.52
CA ILE A 281 101.94 -14.13 -5.55
C ILE A 281 101.06 -14.00 -4.30
N LEU A 282 101.64 -13.93 -3.11
CA LEU A 282 100.90 -13.76 -1.85
C LEU A 282 100.13 -12.42 -1.79
N GLU A 283 100.67 -11.36 -2.37
CA GLU A 283 99.98 -10.06 -2.49
C GLU A 283 98.85 -10.10 -3.51
N ALA A 284 99.03 -10.75 -4.65
CA ALA A 284 97.96 -10.97 -5.64
C ALA A 284 96.84 -11.83 -5.07
N GLU A 285 97.15 -12.92 -4.35
CA GLU A 285 96.13 -13.72 -3.65
C GLU A 285 95.45 -12.94 -2.52
N ARG A 286 96.19 -12.07 -1.80
CA ARG A 286 95.61 -11.19 -0.77
C ARG A 286 94.58 -10.25 -1.40
N LEU A 287 94.96 -9.57 -2.48
CA LEU A 287 94.08 -8.66 -3.22
C LEU A 287 92.87 -9.40 -3.83
N GLN A 288 93.05 -10.64 -4.31
CA GLN A 288 91.93 -11.47 -4.78
C GLN A 288 90.98 -11.83 -3.63
N ARG A 289 91.50 -12.26 -2.47
CA ARG A 289 90.66 -12.55 -1.29
C ARG A 289 89.94 -11.30 -0.78
N GLU A 290 90.59 -10.14 -0.80
CA GLU A 290 89.97 -8.84 -0.48
C GLU A 290 88.87 -8.48 -1.51
N SER A 291 89.07 -8.76 -2.80
CA SER A 291 88.07 -8.62 -3.86
C SER A 291 86.87 -9.58 -3.69
N ASP A 292 87.12 -10.85 -3.38
CA ASP A 292 86.07 -11.86 -3.19
C ASP A 292 85.23 -11.57 -1.94
N VAL A 293 85.87 -11.13 -0.85
CA VAL A 293 85.18 -10.69 0.38
C VAL A 293 84.38 -9.41 0.13
N THR A 294 84.93 -8.41 -0.55
CA THR A 294 84.17 -7.19 -0.86
C THR A 294 83.00 -7.45 -1.80
N GLN A 295 83.15 -8.29 -2.84
CA GLN A 295 82.03 -8.69 -3.69
C GLN A 295 80.97 -9.54 -2.95
N SER A 296 81.39 -10.44 -2.06
CA SER A 296 80.48 -11.22 -1.22
C SER A 296 79.68 -10.35 -0.26
N THR A 297 80.34 -9.41 0.44
CA THR A 297 79.67 -8.44 1.32
C THR A 297 78.75 -7.49 0.55
N ALA A 298 79.11 -7.06 -0.67
CA ALA A 298 78.22 -6.28 -1.53
C ALA A 298 76.92 -7.03 -1.85
N ARG A 299 76.99 -8.29 -2.30
CA ARG A 299 75.80 -9.12 -2.57
C ARG A 299 74.94 -9.34 -1.32
N MET A 300 75.55 -9.51 -0.15
CA MET A 300 74.82 -9.61 1.12
C MET A 300 74.12 -8.30 1.48
N LEU A 301 74.76 -7.14 1.25
CA LEU A 301 74.16 -5.82 1.47
C LEU A 301 73.02 -5.55 0.49
N GLU A 302 73.15 -5.91 -0.79
CA GLU A 302 72.06 -5.84 -1.79
C GLU A 302 70.85 -6.70 -1.36
N MET A 303 71.09 -7.93 -0.91
CA MET A 303 70.03 -8.81 -0.40
C MET A 303 69.37 -8.25 0.87
N ILE A 304 70.15 -7.69 1.80
CA ILE A 304 69.63 -7.03 3.00
C ILE A 304 68.79 -5.80 2.61
N GLN A 305 69.23 -4.98 1.66
CA GLN A 305 68.48 -3.82 1.15
C GLN A 305 67.18 -4.23 0.45
N ALA A 306 67.19 -5.31 -0.34
CA ALA A 306 65.97 -5.86 -0.94
C ALA A 306 64.98 -6.34 0.14
N CYS A 307 65.46 -7.08 1.14
CA CYS A 307 64.64 -7.54 2.26
C CYS A 307 64.10 -6.40 3.13
N THR A 308 64.88 -5.34 3.40
CA THR A 308 64.37 -4.18 4.16
C THR A 308 63.36 -3.37 3.34
N GLY A 309 63.58 -3.18 2.04
CA GLY A 309 62.61 -2.55 1.13
C GLY A 309 61.28 -3.32 1.05
N GLN A 310 61.34 -4.67 0.96
CA GLN A 310 60.15 -5.52 1.01
C GLN A 310 59.40 -5.41 2.35
N ASN A 311 60.13 -5.44 3.47
CA ASN A 311 59.52 -5.28 4.80
C ASN A 311 58.91 -3.88 5.01
N GLN A 312 59.54 -2.83 4.47
CA GLN A 312 58.98 -1.47 4.48
C GLN A 312 57.70 -1.37 3.64
N ALA A 313 57.69 -1.95 2.43
CA ALA A 313 56.50 -2.01 1.58
C ALA A 313 55.35 -2.77 2.25
N LEU A 314 55.63 -3.93 2.86
CA LEU A 314 54.67 -4.69 3.67
C LEU A 314 54.20 -3.91 4.89
N GLY A 315 55.07 -3.12 5.52
CA GLY A 315 54.71 -2.19 6.60
C GLY A 315 53.67 -1.15 6.15
N VAL A 316 53.88 -0.53 4.98
CA VAL A 316 52.97 0.44 4.39
C VAL A 316 51.63 -0.20 4.00
N THR A 317 51.62 -1.39 3.38
CA THR A 317 50.36 -2.08 3.06
C THR A 317 49.60 -2.49 4.31
N ASN A 318 50.29 -2.97 5.35
CA ASN A 318 49.66 -3.33 6.63
C ASN A 318 49.14 -2.10 7.40
N ALA A 319 49.79 -0.93 7.29
CA ALA A 319 49.27 0.32 7.84
C ALA A 319 47.97 0.74 7.12
N ARG A 320 47.99 0.75 5.78
CA ARG A 320 46.81 1.07 4.96
C ARG A 320 45.64 0.13 5.22
N LEU A 321 45.87 -1.19 5.27
CA LEU A 321 44.82 -2.18 5.53
C LEU A 321 44.18 -2.02 6.92
N ARG A 322 44.93 -1.51 7.91
CA ARG A 322 44.36 -1.17 9.24
C ARG A 322 43.49 0.08 9.17
N GLU A 323 43.89 1.10 8.42
CA GLU A 323 43.08 2.30 8.21
C GLU A 323 41.78 2.01 7.42
N GLU A 324 41.86 1.17 6.39
CA GLU A 324 40.69 0.64 5.66
C GLU A 324 39.78 -0.20 6.57
N LEU A 325 40.35 -0.99 7.49
CA LEU A 325 39.58 -1.75 8.47
C LEU A 325 38.88 -0.88 9.53
N GLU A 326 39.54 0.15 10.08
CA GLU A 326 38.90 1.04 11.05
C GLU A 326 37.82 1.93 10.40
N THR A 327 38.05 2.41 9.17
CA THR A 327 37.02 3.16 8.43
C THR A 327 35.80 2.30 8.11
N GLU A 328 35.98 1.04 7.71
CA GLU A 328 34.86 0.12 7.47
C GLU A 328 34.15 -0.32 8.76
N LYS A 329 34.85 -0.42 9.90
CA LYS A 329 34.22 -0.63 11.22
C LYS A 329 33.30 0.53 11.61
N VAL A 330 33.73 1.78 11.40
CA VAL A 330 32.88 2.96 11.66
C VAL A 330 31.66 2.94 10.74
N ALA A 331 31.86 2.69 9.44
CA ALA A 331 30.76 2.55 8.49
C ALA A 331 29.80 1.41 8.85
N ALA A 332 30.30 0.29 9.36
CA ALA A 332 29.47 -0.82 9.84
C ALA A 332 28.63 -0.45 11.06
N PHE A 333 29.19 0.32 12.02
CA PHE A 333 28.47 0.80 13.18
C PHE A 333 27.36 1.80 12.80
N ASP A 334 27.64 2.75 11.90
CA ASP A 334 26.62 3.67 11.40
C ASP A 334 25.51 2.95 10.63
N ARG A 335 25.83 1.93 9.82
CA ARG A 335 24.82 1.07 9.16
C ARG A 335 23.97 0.32 10.18
N ALA A 336 24.56 -0.23 11.24
CA ALA A 336 23.82 -0.90 12.31
C ALA A 336 22.86 0.06 13.03
N ARG A 337 23.32 1.26 13.40
CA ARG A 337 22.52 2.31 14.02
C ARG A 337 21.34 2.78 13.15
N ILE A 338 21.54 2.87 11.83
CA ILE A 338 20.46 3.18 10.88
C ILE A 338 19.41 2.05 10.83
N LEU A 339 19.84 0.78 10.88
CA LEU A 339 18.92 -0.37 10.91
C LEU A 339 18.14 -0.45 12.22
N GLU A 340 18.77 -0.17 13.36
CA GLU A 340 18.12 -0.11 14.68
C GLU A 340 17.05 1.00 14.73
N GLY A 341 17.38 2.21 14.25
CA GLY A 341 16.42 3.30 14.13
C GLY A 341 15.24 2.96 13.22
N ARG A 342 15.48 2.24 12.11
CA ARG A 342 14.40 1.73 11.24
C ARG A 342 13.54 0.68 11.94
N LEU A 343 14.14 -0.29 12.62
CA LEU A 343 13.43 -1.34 13.35
C LEU A 343 12.50 -0.74 14.41
N GLN A 344 12.93 0.33 15.09
CA GLN A 344 12.09 1.06 16.05
C GLN A 344 10.92 1.79 15.36
N THR A 345 11.12 2.39 14.18
CA THR A 345 9.97 2.95 13.43
C THR A 345 9.00 1.87 12.92
N GLU A 346 9.50 0.70 12.54
CA GLU A 346 8.67 -0.43 12.10
C GLU A 346 7.90 -1.07 13.28
N SER A 347 8.47 -1.11 14.49
CA SER A 347 7.77 -1.55 15.71
C SER A 347 6.69 -0.57 16.17
N GLU A 348 6.96 0.74 16.12
CA GLU A 348 5.96 1.79 16.35
C GLU A 348 4.80 1.72 15.35
N ILE A 349 5.08 1.50 14.06
CA ILE A 349 4.05 1.36 13.02
C ILE A 349 3.19 0.12 13.31
N ARG A 350 3.81 -1.00 13.70
CA ARG A 350 3.10 -2.23 14.07
C ARG A 350 2.13 -2.02 15.24
N GLN A 351 2.59 -1.42 16.34
CA GLN A 351 1.73 -1.12 17.50
C GLN A 351 0.57 -0.18 17.13
N LYS A 352 0.82 0.82 16.26
CA LYS A 352 -0.23 1.72 15.76
C LYS A 352 -1.23 0.99 14.86
N MET A 353 -0.79 0.03 14.05
CA MET A 353 -1.68 -0.84 13.25
C MET A 353 -2.53 -1.77 14.13
N GLU A 354 -1.94 -2.37 15.17
CA GLU A 354 -2.65 -3.23 16.13
C GLU A 354 -3.72 -2.44 16.91
N ALA A 355 -3.40 -1.22 17.34
CA ALA A 355 -4.37 -0.32 17.97
C ALA A 355 -5.51 0.09 17.02
N VAL A 356 -5.21 0.38 15.75
CA VAL A 356 -6.23 0.68 14.72
C VAL A 356 -7.11 -0.55 14.44
N GLN A 357 -6.53 -1.75 14.39
CA GLN A 357 -7.29 -2.98 14.19
C GLN A 357 -8.29 -3.21 15.34
N GLY A 358 -7.85 -3.03 16.60
CA GLY A 358 -8.76 -3.12 17.77
C GLY A 358 -9.91 -2.11 17.74
N LEU A 359 -9.69 -0.90 17.19
CA LEU A 359 -10.75 0.09 16.96
C LEU A 359 -11.72 -0.35 15.85
N VAL A 360 -11.21 -0.94 14.76
CA VAL A 360 -12.02 -1.48 13.66
C VAL A 360 -12.89 -2.65 14.14
N ASP A 361 -12.33 -3.58 14.93
CA ASP A 361 -13.07 -4.72 15.46
C ASP A 361 -14.16 -4.29 16.46
N SER A 362 -13.88 -3.27 17.28
CA SER A 362 -14.86 -2.63 18.16
C SER A 362 -15.99 -1.95 17.37
N LEU A 363 -15.67 -1.22 16.29
CA LEU A 363 -16.65 -0.59 15.41
C LEU A 363 -17.54 -1.64 14.72
N ILE A 364 -16.97 -2.76 14.26
CA ILE A 364 -17.71 -3.88 13.67
C ILE A 364 -18.64 -4.53 14.71
N ALA A 365 -18.21 -4.68 15.96
CA ALA A 365 -19.05 -5.19 17.03
C ALA A 365 -20.23 -4.25 17.34
N ALA A 366 -19.97 -2.94 17.47
CA ALA A 366 -21.01 -1.93 17.66
C ALA A 366 -22.02 -1.88 16.49
N GLN A 367 -21.54 -1.99 15.25
CA GLN A 367 -22.38 -2.03 14.06
C GLN A 367 -23.28 -3.28 14.03
N ARG A 368 -22.80 -4.44 14.51
CA ARG A 368 -23.62 -5.66 14.62
C ARG A 368 -24.74 -5.50 15.64
N LEU A 369 -24.48 -4.92 16.80
CA LEU A 369 -25.50 -4.62 17.81
C LEU A 369 -26.57 -3.67 17.27
N LEU A 370 -26.16 -2.55 16.63
CA LEU A 370 -27.10 -1.61 16.01
C LEU A 370 -28.02 -2.27 14.96
N ILE A 371 -27.50 -3.25 14.20
CA ILE A 371 -28.28 -4.02 13.23
C ILE A 371 -29.27 -4.97 13.92
N GLN A 372 -28.89 -5.56 15.06
CA GLN A 372 -29.78 -6.41 15.86
C GLN A 372 -30.90 -5.58 16.52
N ASP A 373 -30.57 -4.44 17.13
CA ASP A 373 -31.55 -3.52 17.72
C ASP A 373 -32.57 -3.02 16.69
N TYR A 374 -32.09 -2.66 15.48
CA TYR A 374 -32.94 -2.28 14.37
C TYR A 374 -33.86 -3.43 13.90
N GLN A 375 -33.39 -4.67 13.90
CA GLN A 375 -34.21 -5.84 13.55
C GLN A 375 -35.26 -6.17 14.62
N ALA A 376 -34.91 -6.03 15.90
CA ALA A 376 -35.85 -6.17 17.01
C ALA A 376 -36.96 -5.11 16.93
N LEU A 377 -36.59 -3.82 16.85
CA LEU A 377 -37.54 -2.70 16.74
C LEU A 377 -38.43 -2.83 15.49
N LYS A 378 -37.89 -3.27 14.35
CA LYS A 378 -38.70 -3.53 13.15
C LYS A 378 -39.73 -4.64 13.37
N SER A 379 -39.41 -5.64 14.19
CA SER A 379 -40.30 -6.77 14.49
C SER A 379 -41.42 -6.36 15.43
N GLU A 380 -41.09 -5.62 16.50
CA GLU A 380 -42.06 -4.98 17.41
C GLU A 380 -43.02 -4.05 16.65
N ILE A 381 -42.51 -3.24 15.72
CA ILE A 381 -43.35 -2.40 14.85
C ILE A 381 -44.28 -3.26 13.97
N SER A 382 -43.87 -4.44 13.51
CA SER A 382 -44.77 -5.35 12.75
C SER A 382 -45.92 -5.85 13.62
N GLU A 383 -45.59 -6.38 14.81
CA GLU A 383 -46.56 -6.85 15.79
C GLU A 383 -47.58 -5.77 16.17
N LYS A 384 -47.12 -4.52 16.40
CA LYS A 384 -48.02 -3.39 16.69
C LYS A 384 -48.87 -2.94 15.50
N ASN A 385 -48.44 -3.17 14.26
CA ASN A 385 -49.30 -2.96 13.09
C ASN A 385 -50.39 -4.04 12.98
N GLU A 386 -50.09 -5.28 13.37
CA GLU A 386 -51.05 -6.40 13.37
C GLU A 386 -52.08 -6.26 14.52
N GLU A 387 -51.65 -5.83 15.72
CA GLU A 387 -52.55 -5.41 16.80
C GLU A 387 -53.48 -4.27 16.34
N HIS A 388 -52.92 -3.22 15.73
CA HIS A 388 -53.70 -2.07 15.25
C HIS A 388 -54.69 -2.45 14.14
N ALA A 389 -54.32 -3.35 13.23
CA ALA A 389 -55.23 -3.86 12.20
C ALA A 389 -56.39 -4.67 12.81
N THR A 390 -56.14 -5.43 13.88
CA THR A 390 -57.17 -6.16 14.64
C THR A 390 -58.12 -5.19 15.34
N LEU A 391 -57.59 -4.17 16.03
CA LEU A 391 -58.41 -3.14 16.69
C LEU A 391 -59.28 -2.34 15.70
N LEU A 392 -58.78 -2.04 14.49
CA LEU A 392 -59.58 -1.40 13.44
C LEU A 392 -60.74 -2.28 12.95
N TYR A 393 -60.54 -3.60 12.89
CA TYR A 393 -61.61 -4.54 12.57
C TYR A 393 -62.68 -4.56 13.67
N ASP A 394 -62.28 -4.67 14.93
CA ASP A 394 -63.20 -4.69 16.08
C ASP A 394 -63.99 -3.37 16.20
N ILE A 395 -63.35 -2.22 15.97
CA ILE A 395 -64.03 -0.90 15.94
C ILE A 395 -65.11 -0.87 14.85
N ASN A 396 -64.79 -1.33 13.63
CA ASN A 396 -65.75 -1.36 12.53
C ASN A 396 -66.94 -2.30 12.83
N VAL A 397 -66.69 -3.47 13.42
CA VAL A 397 -67.77 -4.37 13.88
C VAL A 397 -68.68 -3.66 14.88
N LEU A 398 -68.11 -3.04 15.92
CA LEU A 398 -68.86 -2.31 16.95
C LEU A 398 -69.63 -1.10 16.38
N GLU A 399 -69.11 -0.42 15.36
CA GLU A 399 -69.82 0.66 14.65
C GLU A 399 -71.03 0.12 13.84
N THR A 400 -70.90 -1.06 13.21
CA THR A 400 -72.05 -1.71 12.55
C THR A 400 -73.11 -2.22 13.54
N GLU A 401 -72.70 -2.76 14.69
CA GLU A 401 -73.64 -3.15 15.75
C GLU A 401 -74.35 -1.94 16.35
N LYS A 402 -73.62 -0.86 16.63
CA LYS A 402 -74.17 0.41 17.11
C LYS A 402 -75.23 0.96 16.16
N THR A 403 -74.94 1.07 14.85
CA THR A 403 -75.90 1.62 13.88
C THR A 403 -77.15 0.74 13.71
N CYS A 404 -77.01 -0.59 13.85
CA CYS A 404 -78.14 -1.51 13.93
C CYS A 404 -79.02 -1.26 15.16
N LEU A 405 -78.41 -1.05 16.33
CA LEU A 405 -79.13 -0.72 17.57
C LEU A 405 -79.78 0.67 17.52
N GLU A 406 -79.12 1.68 16.95
CA GLU A 406 -79.67 3.02 16.74
C GLU A 406 -80.93 2.97 15.84
N TYR A 407 -80.92 2.17 14.78
CA TYR A 407 -82.10 1.92 13.94
C TYR A 407 -83.25 1.23 14.71
N GLN A 408 -82.94 0.23 15.55
CA GLN A 408 -83.95 -0.43 16.39
C GLN A 408 -84.57 0.54 17.41
N VAL A 409 -83.76 1.40 18.04
CA VAL A 409 -84.23 2.41 19.00
C VAL A 409 -85.10 3.46 18.33
N ASP A 410 -84.75 3.95 17.14
CA ASP A 410 -85.58 4.87 16.35
C ASP A 410 -86.93 4.23 15.95
N TYR A 411 -86.89 3.00 15.44
CA TYR A 411 -88.10 2.25 15.09
C TYR A 411 -89.03 2.05 16.31
N LEU A 412 -88.48 1.61 17.45
CA LEU A 412 -89.25 1.41 18.67
C LEU A 412 -89.80 2.74 19.23
N THR A 413 -89.00 3.81 19.19
CA THR A 413 -89.42 5.16 19.60
C THR A 413 -90.62 5.65 18.77
N LYS A 414 -90.55 5.53 17.44
CA LYS A 414 -91.65 5.87 16.53
C LYS A 414 -92.89 5.01 16.79
N SER A 415 -92.70 3.69 16.87
CA SER A 415 -93.78 2.73 17.13
C SER A 415 -94.46 2.95 18.49
N LEU A 416 -93.72 3.40 19.51
CA LEU A 416 -94.26 3.77 20.82
C LEU A 416 -94.98 5.12 20.75
N ALA A 417 -94.41 6.13 20.11
CA ALA A 417 -95.05 7.44 19.91
C ALA A 417 -96.41 7.32 19.20
N GLU A 418 -96.52 6.50 18.14
CA GLU A 418 -97.81 6.24 17.49
C GLU A 418 -98.82 5.53 18.39
N ARG A 419 -98.38 4.63 19.29
CA ARG A 419 -99.29 3.97 20.25
C ARG A 419 -99.78 4.98 21.28
N THR A 420 -98.88 5.79 21.84
CA THR A 420 -99.21 6.87 22.78
C THR A 420 -100.19 7.86 22.14
N ALA A 421 -99.95 8.32 20.91
CA ALA A 421 -100.85 9.22 20.19
C ALA A 421 -102.26 8.64 20.01
N ARG A 422 -102.37 7.37 19.58
CA ARG A 422 -103.65 6.64 19.45
C ARG A 422 -104.38 6.46 20.80
N ILE A 423 -103.64 6.33 21.90
CA ILE A 423 -104.20 6.26 23.26
C ILE A 423 -104.69 7.65 23.69
N SER A 424 -103.90 8.71 23.51
CA SER A 424 -104.27 10.09 23.83
C SER A 424 -105.52 10.54 23.05
N GLU A 425 -105.57 10.33 21.73
CA GLU A 425 -106.75 10.65 20.91
C GLU A 425 -108.02 9.94 21.42
N ARG A 426 -107.87 8.68 21.85
CA ARG A 426 -108.98 7.92 22.45
C ARG A 426 -109.42 8.51 23.79
N PHE A 427 -108.50 8.96 24.64
CA PHE A 427 -108.85 9.70 25.86
C PHE A 427 -109.51 11.06 25.55
N ASP A 428 -109.01 11.82 24.58
CA ASP A 428 -109.58 13.11 24.18
C ASP A 428 -110.99 12.96 23.59
N THR A 429 -111.28 11.85 22.89
CA THR A 429 -112.64 11.56 22.40
C THR A 429 -113.58 11.10 23.52
N TYR A 430 -113.09 10.38 24.55
CA TYR A 430 -113.88 10.12 25.76
C TYR A 430 -114.15 11.42 26.57
N LEU A 431 -113.13 12.27 26.78
CA LEU A 431 -113.26 13.51 27.53
C LEU A 431 -114.24 14.48 26.87
N ARG A 432 -114.13 14.68 25.55
CA ARG A 432 -115.09 15.49 24.77
C ARG A 432 -116.52 14.94 24.84
N ARG A 433 -116.71 13.62 24.91
CA ARG A 433 -118.04 13.01 25.11
C ARG A 433 -118.59 13.23 26.52
N SER A 434 -117.75 13.17 27.55
CA SER A 434 -118.15 13.51 28.93
C SER A 434 -118.62 14.97 29.00
N GLN A 435 -117.77 15.90 28.55
CA GLN A 435 -118.07 17.33 28.52
C GLN A 435 -119.33 17.67 27.70
N ALA A 436 -119.55 17.01 26.56
CA ALA A 436 -120.77 17.18 25.77
C ALA A 436 -122.01 16.68 26.52
N SER A 437 -121.94 15.52 27.18
CA SER A 437 -123.04 14.99 28.00
C SER A 437 -123.30 15.84 29.25
N GLU A 438 -122.25 16.36 29.90
CA GLU A 438 -122.37 17.29 31.02
C GLU A 438 -123.06 18.60 30.61
N ALA A 439 -122.72 19.15 29.44
CA ALA A 439 -123.36 20.33 28.86
C ALA A 439 -124.82 20.08 28.43
N GLU A 440 -125.13 18.90 27.88
CA GLU A 440 -126.49 18.47 27.56
C GLU A 440 -127.34 18.31 28.82
N ASN A 441 -126.80 17.64 29.85
CA ASN A 441 -127.44 17.54 31.17
C ASN A 441 -127.65 18.91 31.84
N ALA A 442 -126.75 19.89 31.61
CA ALA A 442 -126.95 21.26 32.09
C ALA A 442 -128.12 21.95 31.38
N ARG A 443 -128.20 21.85 30.04
CA ARG A 443 -129.33 22.39 29.25
C ARG A 443 -130.67 21.77 29.65
N LEU A 444 -130.72 20.45 29.83
CA LEU A 444 -131.95 19.76 30.23
C LEU A 444 -132.42 20.15 31.65
N ARG A 445 -131.51 20.52 32.55
CA ARG A 445 -131.86 21.10 33.86
C ARG A 445 -132.42 22.51 33.71
N GLU A 446 -131.77 23.36 32.92
CA GLU A 446 -132.23 24.72 32.62
C GLU A 446 -133.62 24.72 31.93
N GLU A 447 -133.85 23.83 30.97
CA GLU A 447 -135.15 23.66 30.31
C GLU A 447 -136.22 23.17 31.30
N LEU A 448 -135.90 22.20 32.17
CA LEU A 448 -136.80 21.71 33.21
C LEU A 448 -137.14 22.80 34.25
N ASP A 449 -136.19 23.65 34.62
CA ASP A 449 -136.42 24.75 35.55
C ASP A 449 -137.18 25.92 34.90
N ASN A 450 -136.97 26.19 33.61
CA ASN A 450 -137.82 27.09 32.82
C ASN A 450 -139.27 26.56 32.69
N GLU A 451 -139.45 25.26 32.45
CA GLU A 451 -140.75 24.57 32.50
C GLU A 451 -141.41 24.70 33.88
N ARG A 452 -140.66 24.49 34.97
CA ARG A 452 -141.15 24.65 36.35
C ARG A 452 -141.55 26.10 36.63
N ALA A 453 -140.76 27.08 36.20
CA ALA A 453 -141.04 28.50 36.33
C ALA A 453 -142.30 28.90 35.54
N LYS A 454 -142.45 28.44 34.29
CA LYS A 454 -143.65 28.63 33.49
C LYS A 454 -144.89 28.01 34.15
N ARG A 455 -144.82 26.75 34.57
CA ARG A 455 -145.90 26.06 35.32
C ARG A 455 -146.21 26.77 36.64
N ALA A 456 -145.23 27.42 37.30
CA ALA A 456 -145.48 28.24 38.49
C ALA A 456 -146.20 29.56 38.12
N PHE A 457 -145.73 30.28 37.12
CA PHE A 457 -146.38 31.50 36.60
C PHE A 457 -147.83 31.26 36.17
N ASP A 458 -148.09 30.20 35.40
CA ASP A 458 -149.44 29.83 34.95
C ASP A 458 -150.36 29.47 36.14
N ARG A 459 -149.82 28.83 37.20
CA ARG A 459 -150.56 28.59 38.45
C ARG A 459 -150.85 29.90 39.21
N THR A 460 -149.88 30.79 39.35
CA THR A 460 -150.09 32.11 39.97
C THR A 460 -151.15 32.91 39.21
N ARG A 461 -151.06 32.95 37.88
CA ARG A 461 -152.05 33.61 37.01
C ARG A 461 -153.44 32.99 37.12
N ALA A 462 -153.54 31.66 37.26
CA ALA A 462 -154.81 30.97 37.49
C ALA A 462 -155.40 31.26 38.88
N LEU A 463 -154.56 31.36 39.92
CA LEU A 463 -154.97 31.76 41.27
C LEU A 463 -155.40 33.23 41.31
N GLU A 464 -154.70 34.14 40.65
CA GLU A 464 -155.14 35.53 40.47
C GLU A 464 -156.48 35.62 39.75
N ALA A 465 -156.65 34.89 38.64
CA ALA A 465 -157.91 34.88 37.90
C ALA A 465 -159.07 34.30 38.72
N ARG A 466 -158.80 33.31 39.59
CA ARG A 466 -159.76 32.79 40.56
C ARG A 466 -160.09 33.82 41.65
N LEU A 467 -159.08 34.48 42.22
CA LEU A 467 -159.26 35.50 43.26
C LEU A 467 -160.04 36.72 42.73
N ARG A 468 -159.82 37.10 41.46
CA ARG A 468 -160.64 38.12 40.77
C ARG A 468 -162.11 37.68 40.70
N ARG A 469 -162.41 36.46 40.25
CA ARG A 469 -163.79 35.92 40.25
C ARG A 469 -164.39 35.84 41.65
N GLU A 470 -163.63 35.43 42.66
CA GLU A 470 -164.09 35.39 44.05
C GLU A 470 -164.38 36.81 44.58
N SER A 471 -163.61 37.81 44.14
CA SER A 471 -163.87 39.23 44.42
C SER A 471 -165.06 39.80 43.64
N GLU A 472 -165.23 39.44 42.36
CA GLU A 472 -166.40 39.78 41.53
C GLU A 472 -167.69 39.17 42.11
N ILE A 473 -167.63 37.91 42.57
CA ILE A 473 -168.72 37.24 43.27
C ILE A 473 -168.98 37.90 44.63
N ALA A 474 -167.95 38.26 45.41
CA ALA A 474 -168.13 38.98 46.67
C ALA A 474 -168.80 40.34 46.45
N GLN A 475 -168.35 41.13 45.46
CA GLN A 475 -168.99 42.39 45.07
C GLN A 475 -170.41 42.19 44.55
N SER A 476 -170.69 41.10 43.82
CA SER A 476 -172.03 40.76 43.37
C SER A 476 -172.95 40.36 44.53
N ILE A 477 -172.43 39.66 45.55
CA ILE A 477 -173.16 39.32 46.78
C ILE A 477 -173.39 40.57 47.62
N GLU A 478 -172.40 41.45 47.76
CA GLU A 478 -172.50 42.73 48.47
C GLU A 478 -173.50 43.68 47.77
N ALA A 479 -173.53 43.68 46.44
CA ALA A 479 -174.54 44.38 45.63
C ALA A 479 -175.94 43.74 45.78
N ALA A 480 -176.05 42.42 45.83
CA ALA A 480 -177.32 41.71 46.03
C ALA A 480 -177.88 41.92 47.45
N LEU A 481 -177.02 41.92 48.47
CA LEU A 481 -177.36 42.31 49.85
C LEU A 481 -177.76 43.80 49.91
N SER A 482 -177.09 44.66 49.15
CA SER A 482 -177.48 46.06 48.97
C SER A 482 -178.77 46.27 48.18
N GLN A 483 -179.25 45.26 47.43
CA GLN A 483 -180.58 45.24 46.80
C GLN A 483 -181.64 44.65 47.75
N LEU A 484 -181.30 43.64 48.57
CA LEU A 484 -182.17 43.16 49.66
C LEU A 484 -182.46 44.26 50.68
N ASN A 485 -181.46 45.06 51.05
CA ASN A 485 -181.64 46.27 51.86
C ASN A 485 -182.44 47.39 51.15
N LYS A 486 -182.77 47.25 49.87
CA LYS A 486 -183.70 48.12 49.12
C LYS A 486 -185.05 47.43 48.85
N GLY A 487 -185.19 46.17 49.21
CA GLY A 487 -186.43 45.36 49.10
C GLY A 487 -187.21 45.23 50.42
N LEU A 488 -186.68 45.76 51.53
CA LEU A 488 -187.35 45.83 52.83
C LEU A 488 -188.01 47.22 53.04
N PRO A 489 -189.35 47.34 52.93
CA PRO A 489 -190.05 48.56 53.29
C PRO A 489 -190.30 48.63 54.80
N GLY A 490 -189.82 49.71 55.44
CA GLY A 490 -190.41 50.27 56.65
C GLY A 490 -190.17 49.55 57.98
N SER A 491 -189.14 50.00 58.68
CA SER A 491 -189.30 50.56 60.03
C SER A 491 -188.51 51.86 60.13
#